data_AF-A0A847URW2-F1
#
_entry.id   AF-A0A847URW2-F1
#
_cell.length_a   1.000
_cell.length_b   1.000
_cell.length_c   1.000
_cell.angle_alpha   90.00
_cell.angle_beta   90.00
_cell.angle_gamma   90.00
#
_symmetry.space_group_name_H-M   'P 1'
#
loop_
_entity.id
_entity.type
_entity.pdbx_description
1 polymer ?
#
loop_
_entity_poly.entity_id
_entity_poly.type
_entity_poly.pdbx_seq_one_letter_code
_entity_poly.pdbx_strand_id
1 'polypeptide(L)'
;MTDDKQQRKLSRRELLSLIGTAGGTVLTGWYLSQNQPSRQEPPTEERPTSVEPSNPPQFRGPPDGTESIADHGGTVGVDTPEAAEENVAAIHRASTAADTSTVYLPPGKWYVGKRDEPEFLNPGKAGAELGAAGLGFVGEGPDLTFLVFQKDTLEQGGGNEISYVGGTDHGDVVWRDLTYDGNYQNMAFDSGTRQWGIDIEGDTTANFTLQNFRLLNIQALGLTASGSSDFRLTVDQSTFRNIGIGRVNQADGSALGHALGPTVPAGRRLTVTNSRFELISGNVIDFSRSDGFGSALIQNCFATGIGDTFIKEKGMQEVHLSNVFYQAHTPELESAMNQGAIEQERHGRGFLKQISGPGNGTTYVLENVEARNMLRRAVNLRNGKHWRLRGGRNGPIRIRNVNMNGSDESYVWRESTDPQSYFEFDIGTMITDGVQGLVFDCPSSRGVVDTLYQQHTSGIGSTGRIEIGSQHQRAAPMEPNVPSRNAVGINPLPVSDRRQLRTK
;
A
#
# COMPACT_ATOMS: atom_id res chain seq x y z
N MET A 1 -47.10 -8.39 -54.28
CA MET A 1 -48.11 -8.11 -53.24
C MET A 1 -48.06 -9.30 -52.29
N THR A 2 -47.14 -9.26 -51.33
CA THR A 2 -47.38 -8.94 -49.88
C THR A 2 -48.12 -10.10 -49.19
N ASP A 3 -47.71 -10.74 -48.10
CA ASP A 3 -46.88 -10.31 -46.96
C ASP A 3 -46.25 -11.50 -46.18
N ASP A 4 -45.10 -11.17 -45.58
CA ASP A 4 -44.52 -11.59 -44.29
C ASP A 4 -45.13 -12.74 -43.47
N LYS A 5 -44.29 -13.75 -43.19
CA LYS A 5 -44.04 -14.30 -41.83
C LYS A 5 -42.62 -14.88 -41.74
N GLN A 6 -41.64 -14.04 -41.40
CA GLN A 6 -40.34 -14.53 -40.93
C GLN A 6 -40.47 -15.14 -39.53
N GLN A 7 -40.35 -16.47 -39.44
CA GLN A 7 -40.03 -17.15 -38.18
C GLN A 7 -38.60 -16.81 -37.78
N ARG A 8 -38.41 -15.86 -36.85
CA ARG A 8 -37.13 -15.62 -36.19
C ARG A 8 -36.76 -16.87 -35.36
N LYS A 9 -35.73 -17.58 -35.79
CA LYS A 9 -35.02 -18.55 -34.95
C LYS A 9 -34.23 -17.77 -33.89
N LEU A 10 -34.65 -17.86 -32.64
CA LEU A 10 -33.91 -17.34 -31.49
C LEU A 10 -32.51 -17.98 -31.44
N SER A 11 -31.50 -17.15 -31.28
CA SER A 11 -30.11 -17.60 -31.18
C SER A 11 -29.81 -18.17 -29.79
N ARG A 12 -28.83 -19.09 -29.67
CA ARG A 12 -28.41 -19.68 -28.37
C ARG A 12 -28.06 -18.62 -27.29
N ARG A 13 -27.69 -17.40 -27.69
CA ARG A 13 -27.42 -16.27 -26.77
C ARG A 13 -28.69 -15.67 -26.16
N GLU A 14 -29.81 -15.68 -26.88
CA GLU A 14 -31.11 -15.21 -26.35
C GLU A 14 -31.81 -16.27 -25.49
N LEU A 15 -31.52 -17.55 -25.72
CA LEU A 15 -31.98 -18.64 -24.85
C LEU A 15 -31.25 -18.63 -23.49
N LEU A 16 -29.97 -18.25 -23.47
CA LEU A 16 -29.17 -18.14 -22.24
C LEU A 16 -29.57 -16.92 -21.39
N SER A 17 -30.04 -15.82 -22.00
CA SER A 17 -30.57 -14.67 -21.25
C SER A 17 -31.97 -14.94 -20.66
N LEU A 18 -32.78 -15.81 -21.28
CA LEU A 18 -34.08 -16.22 -20.74
C LEU A 18 -33.98 -17.26 -19.60
N ILE A 19 -32.93 -18.08 -19.59
CA ILE A 19 -32.67 -19.03 -18.48
C ILE A 19 -31.98 -18.31 -17.31
N GLY A 20 -31.24 -17.23 -17.58
CA GLY A 20 -30.55 -16.41 -16.59
C GLY A 20 -31.45 -15.66 -15.59
N THR A 21 -32.76 -15.56 -15.84
CA THR A 21 -33.70 -14.84 -14.96
C THR A 21 -34.59 -15.74 -14.08
N ALA A 22 -34.52 -17.07 -14.22
CA ALA A 22 -35.36 -18.00 -13.44
C ALA A 22 -34.59 -18.96 -12.50
N GLY A 23 -33.24 -18.92 -12.48
CA GLY A 23 -32.39 -19.82 -11.66
C GLY A 23 -31.58 -19.15 -10.55
N GLY A 24 -31.82 -17.86 -10.26
CA GLY A 24 -30.93 -17.02 -9.44
C GLY A 24 -31.02 -17.18 -7.91
N THR A 25 -31.96 -17.97 -7.38
CA THR A 25 -32.24 -18.00 -5.92
C THR A 25 -31.92 -19.31 -5.21
N VAL A 26 -31.50 -20.37 -5.91
CA VAL A 26 -31.16 -21.66 -5.27
C VAL A 26 -29.66 -21.98 -5.32
N LEU A 27 -28.90 -21.43 -6.29
CA LEU A 27 -27.47 -21.71 -6.45
C LEU A 27 -26.55 -20.87 -5.55
N THR A 28 -27.01 -19.70 -5.08
CA THR A 28 -26.26 -18.87 -4.10
C THR A 28 -26.25 -19.47 -2.70
N GLY A 29 -27.28 -20.25 -2.32
CA GLY A 29 -27.34 -20.93 -1.02
C GLY A 29 -26.38 -22.11 -0.89
N TRP A 30 -26.07 -22.80 -1.99
CA TRP A 30 -25.13 -23.93 -1.99
C TRP A 30 -23.65 -23.49 -2.05
N TYR A 31 -23.36 -22.34 -2.68
CA TYR A 31 -22.00 -21.78 -2.74
C TYR A 31 -21.55 -21.16 -1.39
N LEU A 32 -22.50 -20.72 -0.57
CA LEU A 32 -22.24 -20.18 0.78
C LEU A 32 -22.10 -21.28 1.85
N SER A 33 -22.64 -22.49 1.66
CA SER A 33 -22.55 -23.56 2.67
C SER A 33 -21.29 -24.43 2.57
N GLN A 34 -20.61 -24.47 1.41
CA GLN A 34 -19.34 -25.20 1.26
C GLN A 34 -18.08 -24.37 1.57
N ASN A 35 -18.22 -23.05 1.74
CA ASN A 35 -17.13 -22.13 2.09
C ASN A 35 -17.25 -21.55 3.52
N GLN A 36 -18.02 -22.20 4.40
CA GLN A 36 -17.93 -21.91 5.84
C GLN A 36 -16.57 -22.42 6.36
N PRO A 37 -15.68 -21.55 6.88
CA PRO A 37 -14.57 -22.04 7.68
C PRO A 37 -15.17 -22.80 8.86
N SER A 38 -14.72 -24.03 9.06
CA SER A 38 -14.99 -24.81 10.26
C SER A 38 -14.77 -23.92 11.47
N ARG A 39 -15.79 -23.84 12.32
CA ARG A 39 -15.78 -23.13 13.59
C ARG A 39 -14.76 -23.83 14.50
N GLN A 40 -13.49 -23.51 14.34
CA GLN A 40 -12.45 -23.87 15.29
C GLN A 40 -12.64 -22.96 16.50
N GLU A 41 -12.88 -23.58 17.65
CA GLU A 41 -12.76 -22.92 18.94
C GLU A 41 -11.37 -22.26 19.02
N PRO A 42 -11.28 -21.04 19.58
CA PRO A 42 -10.00 -20.36 19.71
C PRO A 42 -9.05 -21.23 20.54
N PRO A 43 -7.79 -21.41 20.10
CA PRO A 43 -6.80 -22.06 20.94
C PRO A 43 -6.63 -21.25 22.23
N THR A 44 -6.65 -21.94 23.37
CA THR A 44 -6.41 -21.39 24.69
C THR A 44 -5.10 -20.58 24.67
N GLU A 45 -5.22 -19.28 24.96
CA GLU A 45 -4.11 -18.33 24.99
C GLU A 45 -3.06 -18.76 26.03
N GLU A 46 -1.88 -19.17 25.56
CA GLU A 46 -0.67 -19.00 26.36
C GLU A 46 -0.26 -17.53 26.28
N ARG A 47 -0.56 -16.83 27.37
CA ARG A 47 -0.30 -15.42 27.65
C ARG A 47 1.18 -15.07 27.37
N PRO A 48 1.50 -14.27 26.33
CA PRO A 48 2.79 -13.61 26.25
C PRO A 48 2.83 -12.55 27.36
N THR A 49 3.98 -12.43 28.03
CA THR A 49 4.27 -11.40 29.02
C THR A 49 3.76 -10.03 28.56
N SER A 50 2.81 -9.48 29.31
CA SER A 50 2.28 -8.13 29.12
C SER A 50 3.43 -7.13 29.14
N VAL A 51 3.67 -6.47 28.02
CA VAL A 51 4.28 -5.14 28.06
C VAL A 51 3.23 -4.25 28.72
N GLU A 52 3.53 -3.75 29.92
CA GLU A 52 2.65 -2.82 30.62
C GLU A 52 2.23 -1.68 29.68
N PRO A 53 0.97 -1.24 29.70
CA PRO A 53 0.59 -0.01 29.02
C PRO A 53 1.43 1.11 29.62
N SER A 54 2.33 1.66 28.81
CA SER A 54 3.06 2.88 29.16
C SER A 54 2.06 3.92 29.62
N ASN A 55 2.33 4.55 30.77
CA ASN A 55 1.57 5.67 31.30
C ASN A 55 1.16 6.64 30.18
N PRO A 56 -0.03 7.28 30.27
CA PRO A 56 -0.39 8.32 29.32
C PRO A 56 0.78 9.30 29.17
N PRO A 57 1.16 9.67 27.94
CA PRO A 57 2.29 10.56 27.73
C PRO A 57 2.03 11.82 28.55
N GLN A 58 2.89 12.04 29.56
CA GLN A 58 2.94 13.34 30.22
C GLN A 58 3.38 14.32 29.15
N PHE A 59 2.63 15.41 28.97
CA PHE A 59 3.02 16.50 28.08
C PHE A 59 4.48 16.87 28.34
N ARG A 60 5.36 16.50 27.40
CA ARG A 60 6.74 16.95 27.40
C ARG A 60 6.72 18.21 26.55
N GLY A 61 7.39 19.27 26.97
CA GLY A 61 7.55 20.43 26.11
C GLY A 61 8.15 20.06 24.75
N PRO A 62 8.25 21.02 23.81
CA PRO A 62 8.87 20.78 22.51
C PRO A 62 10.24 20.10 22.69
N PRO A 63 10.53 19.02 21.94
CA PRO A 63 11.86 18.42 21.94
C PRO A 63 12.95 19.45 21.63
N ASP A 64 14.16 19.24 22.15
CA ASP A 64 15.30 20.12 21.89
C ASP A 64 15.50 20.35 20.38
N GLY A 65 15.75 21.60 19.99
CA GLY A 65 15.97 22.00 18.59
C GLY A 65 14.71 22.06 17.72
N THR A 66 13.51 21.94 18.31
CA THR A 66 12.21 22.15 17.66
C THR A 66 11.51 23.40 18.16
N GLU A 67 10.62 23.97 17.35
CA GLU A 67 9.80 25.13 17.71
C GLU A 67 8.32 24.77 17.70
N SER A 68 7.56 25.20 18.72
CA SER A 68 6.12 24.94 18.78
C SER A 68 5.36 25.83 17.80
N ILE A 69 4.50 25.26 16.96
CA ILE A 69 3.62 26.05 16.08
C ILE A 69 2.76 27.08 16.87
N ALA A 70 2.41 26.79 18.12
CA ALA A 70 1.58 27.65 18.96
C ALA A 70 2.28 28.98 19.29
N ASP A 71 3.60 28.94 19.53
CA ASP A 71 4.40 30.13 19.84
C ASP A 71 4.58 31.05 18.62
N HIS A 72 4.34 30.51 17.43
CA HIS A 72 4.42 31.21 16.15
C HIS A 72 3.05 31.58 15.58
N GLY A 73 2.00 31.59 16.42
CA GLY A 73 0.66 32.05 16.06
C GLY A 73 -0.26 31.00 15.46
N GLY A 74 0.10 29.72 15.54
CA GLY A 74 -0.79 28.64 15.11
C GLY A 74 -2.02 28.51 16.03
N THR A 75 -3.16 28.19 15.44
CA THR A 75 -4.43 27.98 16.15
C THR A 75 -4.92 26.54 16.00
N VAL A 76 -5.17 25.89 17.12
CA VAL A 76 -5.67 24.52 17.19
C VAL A 76 -7.20 24.46 17.11
N GLY A 77 -7.72 23.50 16.34
CA GLY A 77 -9.14 23.13 16.30
C GLY A 77 -10.06 24.04 15.49
N VAL A 78 -9.55 25.11 14.88
CA VAL A 78 -10.34 26.03 14.05
C VAL A 78 -10.31 25.56 12.60
N ASP A 79 -11.43 25.00 12.13
CA ASP A 79 -11.62 24.48 10.77
C ASP A 79 -12.21 25.57 9.84
N THR A 80 -11.40 26.59 9.55
CA THR A 80 -11.69 27.61 8.53
C THR A 80 -10.51 27.78 7.59
N PRO A 81 -10.72 28.19 6.33
CA PRO A 81 -9.63 28.49 5.40
C PRO A 81 -8.62 29.49 5.94
N GLU A 82 -9.10 30.55 6.60
CA GLU A 82 -8.24 31.61 7.14
C GLU A 82 -7.32 31.07 8.24
N ALA A 83 -7.86 30.26 9.16
CA ALA A 83 -7.05 29.65 10.22
C ALA A 83 -6.06 28.61 9.67
N ALA A 84 -6.44 27.92 8.59
CA ALA A 84 -5.57 26.97 7.91
C ALA A 84 -4.38 27.66 7.22
N GLU A 85 -4.63 28.80 6.57
CA GLU A 85 -3.60 29.66 5.97
C GLU A 85 -2.68 30.26 7.05
N GLU A 86 -3.25 30.71 8.17
CA GLU A 86 -2.49 31.19 9.34
C GLU A 86 -1.60 30.09 9.94
N ASN A 87 -2.09 28.85 10.02
CA ASN A 87 -1.32 27.70 10.47
C ASN A 87 -0.17 27.37 9.51
N VAL A 88 -0.38 27.45 8.19
CA VAL A 88 0.72 27.32 7.20
C VAL A 88 1.79 28.38 7.45
N ALA A 89 1.40 29.63 7.65
CA ALA A 89 2.34 30.71 7.95
C ALA A 89 3.06 30.50 9.29
N ALA A 90 2.36 29.98 10.31
CA ALA A 90 2.95 29.63 11.60
C ALA A 90 3.95 28.48 11.48
N ILE A 91 3.68 27.46 10.67
CA ILE A 91 4.61 26.37 10.35
C ILE A 91 5.87 26.92 9.68
N HIS A 92 5.72 27.84 8.73
CA HIS A 92 6.87 28.48 8.09
C HIS A 92 7.74 29.24 9.09
N ARG A 93 7.13 30.05 9.96
CA ARG A 93 7.87 30.79 11.01
C ARG A 93 8.56 29.86 11.99
N ALA A 94 7.84 28.86 12.52
CA ALA A 94 8.40 27.89 13.46
C ALA A 94 9.55 27.09 12.84
N SER A 95 9.40 26.60 11.60
CA SER A 95 10.46 25.87 10.91
C SER A 95 11.68 26.73 10.59
N THR A 96 11.52 28.03 10.38
CA THR A 96 12.66 28.93 10.16
C THR A 96 13.38 29.28 11.48
N ALA A 97 12.66 29.27 12.60
CA ALA A 97 13.22 29.53 13.92
C ALA A 97 13.88 28.27 14.55
N ALA A 98 13.43 27.08 14.17
CA ALA A 98 13.95 25.82 14.71
C ALA A 98 15.34 25.49 14.17
N ASP A 99 16.26 25.08 15.05
CA ASP A 99 17.61 24.63 14.68
C ASP A 99 17.61 23.44 13.70
N THR A 100 16.56 22.61 13.76
CA THR A 100 16.40 21.40 12.94
C THR A 100 15.35 21.53 11.83
N SER A 101 14.83 22.74 11.60
CA SER A 101 13.64 22.98 10.75
C SER A 101 12.38 22.18 11.14
N THR A 102 12.39 21.49 12.28
CA THR A 102 11.30 20.61 12.73
C THR A 102 10.34 21.37 13.63
N VAL A 103 9.05 21.28 13.29
CA VAL A 103 7.97 21.93 14.03
C VAL A 103 7.35 20.96 15.03
N TYR A 104 7.25 21.39 16.28
CA TYR A 104 6.50 20.69 17.30
C TYR A 104 5.01 21.05 17.23
N LEU A 105 4.16 20.03 17.14
CA LEU A 105 2.72 20.14 17.10
C LEU A 105 2.12 19.60 18.42
N PRO A 106 1.72 20.49 19.35
CA PRO A 106 1.03 20.08 20.58
C PRO A 106 -0.25 19.26 20.30
N PRO A 107 -0.79 18.56 21.30
CA PRO A 107 -2.02 17.80 21.17
C PRO A 107 -3.17 18.64 20.60
N GLY A 108 -3.90 18.09 19.64
CA GLY A 108 -5.03 18.72 18.98
C GLY A 108 -5.02 18.56 17.46
N LYS A 109 -5.96 19.24 16.80
CA LYS A 109 -6.11 19.23 15.35
C LYS A 109 -5.64 20.55 14.75
N TRP A 110 -4.59 20.49 13.95
CA TRP A 110 -4.01 21.62 13.24
C TRP A 110 -4.48 21.55 11.79
N TYR A 111 -5.49 22.35 11.46
CA TYR A 111 -5.98 22.45 10.10
C TYR A 111 -5.00 23.25 9.26
N VAL A 112 -4.66 22.74 8.07
CA VAL A 112 -3.70 23.36 7.14
C VAL A 112 -4.22 23.31 5.72
N GLY A 113 -3.80 24.28 4.93
CA GLY A 113 -4.22 24.43 3.54
C GLY A 113 -4.02 25.87 3.09
N LYS A 114 -4.04 26.07 1.78
CA LYS A 114 -3.89 27.40 1.17
C LYS A 114 -4.79 27.48 -0.05
N ARG A 115 -5.59 28.55 -0.16
CA ARG A 115 -6.39 28.78 -1.37
C ARG A 115 -5.49 29.24 -2.52
N ASP A 116 -5.93 28.96 -3.74
CA ASP A 116 -5.35 29.47 -4.99
C ASP A 116 -3.88 29.08 -5.24
N GLU A 117 -3.35 28.13 -4.48
CA GLU A 117 -2.05 27.51 -4.72
C GLU A 117 -2.16 25.99 -4.59
N PRO A 118 -1.46 25.22 -5.45
CA PRO A 118 -1.49 23.76 -5.38
C PRO A 118 -0.78 23.28 -4.11
N GLU A 119 0.41 23.80 -3.83
CA GLU A 119 1.19 23.39 -2.66
C GLU A 119 0.92 24.34 -1.48
N PHE A 120 0.38 23.82 -0.38
CA PHE A 120 0.22 24.62 0.83
C PHE A 120 1.50 24.65 1.68
N LEU A 121 2.38 23.67 1.50
CA LEU A 121 3.76 23.71 1.99
C LEU A 121 4.68 23.29 0.85
N ASN A 122 5.71 24.10 0.62
CA ASN A 122 6.73 23.82 -0.38
C ASN A 122 8.15 24.05 0.19
N PRO A 123 8.62 23.19 1.13
CA PRO A 123 9.90 23.34 1.80
C PRO A 123 11.08 23.45 0.84
N GLY A 124 11.93 24.46 1.04
CA GLY A 124 13.13 24.68 0.21
C GLY A 124 12.91 25.58 -1.02
N LYS A 125 11.67 26.00 -1.30
CA LYS A 125 11.39 26.96 -2.38
C LYS A 125 11.93 28.34 -2.04
N ALA A 126 12.95 28.77 -2.77
CA ALA A 126 13.59 30.08 -2.55
C ALA A 126 12.57 31.24 -2.67
N GLY A 127 12.53 32.09 -1.65
CA GLY A 127 11.65 33.27 -1.61
C GLY A 127 10.18 32.98 -1.34
N ALA A 128 9.78 31.73 -1.08
CA ALA A 128 8.43 31.38 -0.67
C ALA A 128 8.33 31.19 0.85
N GLU A 129 7.28 31.73 1.47
CA GLU A 129 6.99 31.56 2.90
C GLU A 129 6.20 30.26 3.16
N LEU A 130 6.70 29.13 2.65
CA LEU A 130 5.98 27.84 2.61
C LEU A 130 6.74 26.69 3.32
N GLY A 131 7.61 27.04 4.26
CA GLY A 131 8.40 26.10 5.06
C GLY A 131 9.90 26.15 4.78
N ALA A 132 10.72 26.01 5.82
CA ALA A 132 12.18 25.92 5.69
C ALA A 132 12.60 24.61 5.00
N ALA A 133 13.74 24.60 4.32
CA ALA A 133 14.34 23.36 3.83
C ALA A 133 14.56 22.39 5.01
N GLY A 134 14.16 21.13 4.83
CA GLY A 134 14.21 20.14 5.89
C GLY A 134 13.01 20.14 6.85
N LEU A 135 11.92 20.85 6.53
CA LEU A 135 10.72 20.89 7.34
C LEU A 135 10.29 19.48 7.78
N GLY A 136 10.25 19.25 9.09
CA GLY A 136 9.73 18.06 9.73
C GLY A 136 8.66 18.38 10.76
N PHE A 137 8.01 17.35 11.30
CA PHE A 137 6.97 17.48 12.32
C PHE A 137 7.13 16.44 13.43
N VAL A 138 6.98 16.87 14.69
CA VAL A 138 6.91 15.97 15.86
C VAL A 138 5.68 16.32 16.68
N GLY A 139 4.89 15.30 17.05
CA GLY A 139 3.74 15.43 17.94
C GLY A 139 3.90 14.71 19.29
N GLU A 140 2.80 14.55 20.00
CA GLU A 140 2.73 13.82 21.29
C GLU A 140 2.15 12.40 21.16
N GLY A 141 1.86 12.00 19.94
CA GLY A 141 1.35 10.68 19.61
C GLY A 141 0.30 10.74 18.49
N PRO A 142 0.21 9.69 17.67
CA PRO A 142 -0.72 9.62 16.55
C PRO A 142 -2.19 9.67 16.97
N ASP A 143 -2.52 9.43 18.24
CA ASP A 143 -3.87 9.55 18.80
C ASP A 143 -4.19 10.95 19.37
N LEU A 144 -3.18 11.81 19.52
CA LEU A 144 -3.29 13.09 20.21
C LEU A 144 -3.04 14.28 19.26
N THR A 145 -2.09 14.15 18.35
CA THR A 145 -1.67 15.21 17.44
C THR A 145 -2.09 14.88 16.01
N PHE A 146 -2.85 15.80 15.39
CA PHE A 146 -3.36 15.66 14.03
C PHE A 146 -3.00 16.88 13.20
N LEU A 147 -2.31 16.65 12.08
CA LEU A 147 -2.21 17.60 10.98
C LEU A 147 -3.29 17.24 9.96
N VAL A 148 -4.21 18.15 9.67
CA VAL A 148 -5.42 17.83 8.90
C VAL A 148 -5.58 18.81 7.75
N PHE A 149 -5.79 18.33 6.54
CA PHE A 149 -6.07 19.22 5.41
C PHE A 149 -7.47 19.85 5.55
N GLN A 150 -7.56 21.17 5.37
CA GLN A 150 -8.80 21.94 5.46
C GLN A 150 -9.63 21.79 4.17
N LYS A 151 -10.91 21.44 4.31
CA LYS A 151 -11.74 20.99 3.17
C LYS A 151 -12.06 22.07 2.11
N ASP A 152 -12.04 23.34 2.49
CA ASP A 152 -12.46 24.50 1.68
C ASP A 152 -11.24 25.28 1.14
N THR A 153 -10.01 24.82 1.39
CA THR A 153 -8.78 25.35 0.79
C THR A 153 -8.37 24.61 -0.49
N LEU A 154 -9.18 23.67 -0.98
CA LEU A 154 -8.84 22.89 -2.18
C LEU A 154 -8.88 23.77 -3.44
N GLU A 155 -7.76 23.89 -4.13
CA GLU A 155 -7.71 24.60 -5.43
C GLU A 155 -8.36 23.78 -6.57
N GLN A 156 -9.06 24.47 -7.48
CA GLN A 156 -9.52 23.87 -8.74
C GLN A 156 -8.34 23.65 -9.71
N GLY A 157 -8.12 22.40 -10.13
CA GLY A 157 -7.14 22.06 -11.17
C GLY A 157 -5.68 21.93 -10.71
N GLY A 158 -5.38 22.22 -9.44
CA GLY A 158 -4.07 22.04 -8.81
C GLY A 158 -3.90 20.70 -8.06
N GLY A 159 -2.65 20.32 -7.77
CA GLY A 159 -2.30 19.21 -6.88
C GLY A 159 -2.20 19.72 -5.45
N ASN A 160 -3.05 19.27 -4.52
CA ASN A 160 -3.03 19.72 -3.13
C ASN A 160 -2.10 18.84 -2.30
N GLU A 161 -0.92 19.35 -1.93
CA GLU A 161 0.13 18.52 -1.32
C GLU A 161 1.16 19.32 -0.51
N ILE A 162 1.97 18.58 0.24
CA ILE A 162 3.25 19.04 0.77
C ILE A 162 4.31 18.56 -0.20
N SER A 163 4.97 19.48 -0.91
CA SER A 163 5.99 19.14 -1.90
C SER A 163 7.37 19.61 -1.45
N TYR A 164 8.32 18.70 -1.31
CA TYR A 164 9.72 19.05 -1.01
C TYR A 164 10.47 19.35 -2.32
N VAL A 165 11.07 20.55 -2.42
CA VAL A 165 11.71 21.04 -3.65
C VAL A 165 12.94 20.23 -4.05
N GLY A 166 12.95 19.76 -5.30
CA GLY A 166 14.11 19.11 -5.90
C GLY A 166 15.30 20.05 -6.10
N GLY A 167 16.52 19.50 -6.03
CA GLY A 167 17.76 20.29 -6.12
C GLY A 167 18.13 21.02 -4.82
N THR A 168 17.36 20.80 -3.75
CA THR A 168 17.63 21.31 -2.40
C THR A 168 18.14 20.18 -1.50
N ASP A 169 19.11 20.49 -0.63
CA ASP A 169 19.46 19.61 0.48
C ASP A 169 18.50 19.88 1.63
N HIS A 170 17.70 18.87 1.96
CA HIS A 170 16.74 18.92 3.07
C HIS A 170 17.30 18.30 4.35
N GLY A 171 18.52 17.75 4.34
CA GLY A 171 19.11 17.14 5.53
C GLY A 171 18.27 16.00 6.09
N ASP A 172 18.04 16.02 7.41
CA ASP A 172 17.23 15.02 8.11
C ASP A 172 15.79 15.53 8.28
N VAL A 173 14.85 14.85 7.63
CA VAL A 173 13.42 15.18 7.74
C VAL A 173 12.72 14.13 8.57
N VAL A 174 12.10 14.54 9.68
CA VAL A 174 11.45 13.63 10.62
C VAL A 174 9.96 13.96 10.72
N TRP A 175 9.13 12.94 10.55
CA TRP A 175 7.71 12.96 10.84
C TRP A 175 7.42 11.91 11.89
N ARG A 176 7.13 12.35 13.13
CA ARG A 176 7.03 11.45 14.26
C ARG A 176 5.86 11.76 15.18
N ASP A 177 5.25 10.72 15.73
CA ASP A 177 4.27 10.82 16.83
C ASP A 177 3.04 11.68 16.45
N LEU A 178 2.53 11.55 15.22
CA LEU A 178 1.38 12.31 14.75
C LEU A 178 0.58 11.57 13.67
N THR A 179 -0.66 12.03 13.46
CA THR A 179 -1.49 11.65 12.31
C THR A 179 -1.52 12.78 11.29
N TYR A 180 -1.17 12.48 10.05
CA TYR A 180 -1.46 13.35 8.90
C TYR A 180 -2.70 12.80 8.17
N ASP A 181 -3.77 13.59 8.18
CA ASP A 181 -5.05 13.25 7.58
C ASP A 181 -5.32 14.18 6.38
N GLY A 182 -5.29 13.61 5.18
CA GLY A 182 -5.64 14.34 3.96
C GLY A 182 -7.11 14.67 3.88
N ASN A 183 -7.98 14.12 4.75
CA ASN A 183 -9.37 14.53 4.88
C ASN A 183 -10.18 14.43 3.56
N TYR A 184 -9.73 13.62 2.57
CA TYR A 184 -10.30 13.64 1.21
C TYR A 184 -11.81 13.35 1.18
N GLN A 185 -12.31 12.60 2.17
CA GLN A 185 -13.71 12.18 2.24
C GLN A 185 -14.67 13.37 2.46
N ASN A 186 -14.17 14.49 2.97
CA ASN A 186 -14.95 15.70 3.23
C ASN A 186 -14.70 16.79 2.17
N MET A 187 -13.93 16.49 1.13
CA MET A 187 -13.59 17.42 0.05
C MET A 187 -14.40 17.16 -1.20
N ALA A 188 -14.69 18.22 -1.95
CA ALA A 188 -15.25 18.13 -3.28
C ALA A 188 -14.11 18.19 -4.31
N PHE A 189 -13.86 17.07 -4.99
CA PHE A 189 -12.87 17.01 -6.07
C PHE A 189 -13.55 17.16 -7.43
N ASP A 190 -13.19 18.21 -8.16
CA ASP A 190 -13.55 18.35 -9.57
C ASP A 190 -12.75 17.38 -10.45
N SER A 191 -13.23 17.15 -11.68
CA SER A 191 -12.55 16.28 -12.65
C SER A 191 -11.14 16.79 -12.95
N GLY A 192 -10.11 16.12 -12.41
CA GLY A 192 -8.71 16.47 -12.67
C GLY A 192 -7.93 16.90 -11.42
N THR A 193 -8.60 17.37 -10.37
CA THR A 193 -7.97 17.71 -9.09
C THR A 193 -7.43 16.44 -8.42
N ARG A 194 -6.23 16.54 -7.85
CA ARG A 194 -5.57 15.44 -7.13
C ARG A 194 -5.03 15.95 -5.81
N GLN A 195 -5.01 15.08 -4.82
CA GLN A 195 -4.31 15.35 -3.56
C GLN A 195 -3.29 14.25 -3.32
N TRP A 196 -2.03 14.64 -3.21
CA TRP A 196 -0.96 13.75 -2.75
C TRP A 196 -0.70 14.06 -1.28
N GLY A 197 -0.21 13.06 -0.53
CA GLY A 197 0.09 13.25 0.88
C GLY A 197 1.37 14.07 1.00
N ILE A 198 2.47 13.42 0.62
CA ILE A 198 3.83 13.98 0.64
C ILE A 198 4.44 13.72 -0.73
N ASP A 199 4.84 14.77 -1.43
CA ASP A 199 5.66 14.67 -2.62
C ASP A 199 7.09 15.12 -2.35
N ILE A 200 8.04 14.46 -3.00
CA ILE A 200 9.45 14.79 -2.94
C ILE A 200 9.92 14.88 -4.39
N GLU A 201 10.18 16.11 -4.81
CA GLU A 201 10.55 16.42 -6.18
C GLU A 201 12.03 16.13 -6.45
N GLY A 202 12.33 15.70 -7.68
CA GLY A 202 13.66 15.67 -8.30
C GLY A 202 14.87 15.29 -7.43
N ASP A 203 16.03 15.83 -7.80
CA ASP A 203 17.35 15.57 -7.21
C ASP A 203 17.43 16.10 -5.77
N THR A 204 16.73 15.43 -4.87
CA THR A 204 16.69 15.76 -3.45
C THR A 204 17.74 14.94 -2.69
N THR A 205 18.49 15.62 -1.83
CA THR A 205 19.29 14.98 -0.78
C THR A 205 18.51 15.09 0.52
N ALA A 206 18.09 13.94 1.08
CA ALA A 206 17.35 13.91 2.34
C ALA A 206 17.40 12.52 2.99
N ASN A 207 17.49 12.50 4.32
CA ASN A 207 17.15 11.33 5.12
C ASN A 207 15.75 11.50 5.72
N PHE A 208 14.77 10.91 5.07
CA PHE A 208 13.38 10.99 5.47
C PHE A 208 13.00 9.86 6.42
N THR A 209 12.47 10.20 7.58
CA THR A 209 12.05 9.24 8.61
C THR A 209 10.58 9.46 8.98
N LEU A 210 9.77 8.43 8.77
CA LEU A 210 8.40 8.33 9.28
C LEU A 210 8.38 7.34 10.44
N GLN A 211 8.07 7.78 11.65
CA GLN A 211 8.11 6.91 12.84
C GLN A 211 6.89 7.14 13.74
N ASN A 212 6.22 6.06 14.16
CA ASN A 212 5.00 6.16 14.97
C ASN A 212 4.01 7.17 14.36
N PHE A 213 3.82 7.05 13.04
CA PHE A 213 3.12 8.01 12.20
C PHE A 213 1.91 7.37 11.49
N ARG A 214 0.81 8.12 11.34
CA ARG A 214 -0.32 7.71 10.48
C ARG A 214 -0.47 8.62 9.28
N LEU A 215 -0.54 8.04 8.08
CA LEU A 215 -1.01 8.72 6.88
C LEU A 215 -2.40 8.21 6.50
N LEU A 216 -3.40 9.08 6.59
CA LEU A 216 -4.80 8.72 6.44
C LEU A 216 -5.47 9.54 5.34
N ASN A 217 -6.43 8.91 4.67
CA ASN A 217 -7.39 9.58 3.79
C ASN A 217 -6.73 10.54 2.80
N ILE A 218 -5.81 10.01 2.00
CA ILE A 218 -5.25 10.74 0.86
C ILE A 218 -5.98 10.35 -0.43
N GLN A 219 -6.43 11.35 -1.21
CA GLN A 219 -7.25 11.10 -2.41
C GLN A 219 -6.52 10.29 -3.50
N ALA A 220 -5.25 10.59 -3.78
CA ALA A 220 -4.50 10.00 -4.89
C ALA A 220 -3.28 9.17 -4.47
N LEU A 221 -2.20 9.80 -3.99
CA LEU A 221 -0.92 9.13 -3.72
C LEU A 221 -0.46 9.46 -2.30
N GLY A 222 0.03 8.47 -1.55
CA GLY A 222 0.49 8.65 -0.19
C GLY A 222 1.78 9.47 -0.13
N LEU A 223 2.92 8.78 -0.06
CA LEU A 223 4.25 9.41 -0.22
C LEU A 223 4.81 9.06 -1.59
N THR A 224 5.24 10.06 -2.35
CA THR A 224 5.99 9.89 -3.60
C THR A 224 7.34 10.57 -3.52
N ALA A 225 8.34 9.94 -4.12
CA ALA A 225 9.62 10.58 -4.37
C ALA A 225 10.01 10.33 -5.82
N SER A 226 10.37 11.38 -6.56
CA SER A 226 10.77 11.29 -7.95
C SER A 226 12.19 11.81 -8.13
N GLY A 227 13.05 11.08 -8.86
CA GLY A 227 14.31 11.61 -9.39
C GLY A 227 15.39 11.99 -8.37
N SER A 228 15.55 11.26 -7.27
CA SER A 228 16.51 11.62 -6.22
C SER A 228 17.89 10.97 -6.38
N SER A 229 18.96 11.74 -6.23
CA SER A 229 20.35 11.24 -6.28
C SER A 229 20.86 10.70 -4.94
N ASP A 230 20.39 11.24 -3.80
CA ASP A 230 20.78 10.78 -2.46
C ASP A 230 19.63 10.80 -1.42
N PHE A 231 18.49 10.23 -1.79
CA PHE A 231 17.36 10.08 -0.89
C PHE A 231 17.41 8.77 -0.11
N ARG A 232 17.08 8.83 1.19
CA ARG A 232 16.84 7.67 2.04
C ARG A 232 15.47 7.79 2.69
N LEU A 233 14.73 6.70 2.71
CA LEU A 233 13.44 6.61 3.39
C LEU A 233 13.47 5.49 4.42
N THR A 234 13.15 5.84 5.66
CA THR A 234 12.90 4.91 6.75
C THR A 234 11.47 5.09 7.23
N VAL A 235 10.74 3.99 7.32
CA VAL A 235 9.36 3.95 7.82
C VAL A 235 9.31 2.91 8.91
N ASP A 236 8.97 3.31 10.13
CA ASP A 236 8.85 2.40 11.26
C ASP A 236 7.56 2.65 12.06
N GLN A 237 6.97 1.58 12.58
CA GLN A 237 5.77 1.64 13.43
C GLN A 237 4.65 2.54 12.87
N SER A 238 4.45 2.54 11.55
CA SER A 238 3.56 3.50 10.89
C SER A 238 2.35 2.81 10.27
N THR A 239 1.25 3.56 10.10
CA THR A 239 0.02 3.08 9.43
C THR A 239 -0.34 3.97 8.25
N PHE A 240 -0.48 3.36 7.07
CA PHE A 240 -1.00 4.00 5.87
C PHE A 240 -2.39 3.43 5.60
N ARG A 241 -3.41 4.29 5.57
CA ARG A 241 -4.78 3.81 5.39
C ARG A 241 -5.63 4.71 4.52
N ASN A 242 -6.43 4.06 3.67
CA ASN A 242 -7.41 4.73 2.81
C ASN A 242 -6.72 5.71 1.85
N ILE A 243 -5.82 5.17 1.03
CA ILE A 243 -4.98 5.93 0.09
C ILE A 243 -5.41 5.61 -1.33
N GLY A 244 -5.69 6.65 -2.13
CA GLY A 244 -5.99 6.49 -3.55
C GLY A 244 -7.42 6.05 -3.86
N ILE A 245 -8.26 5.83 -2.84
CA ILE A 245 -9.65 5.37 -3.01
C ILE A 245 -10.50 6.45 -3.72
N GLY A 246 -10.29 7.72 -3.38
CA GLY A 246 -10.97 8.82 -4.08
C GLY A 246 -10.59 8.86 -5.57
N ARG A 247 -9.30 8.74 -5.89
CA ARG A 247 -8.80 8.73 -7.28
C ARG A 247 -9.32 7.55 -8.09
N VAL A 248 -9.30 6.34 -7.53
CA VAL A 248 -9.77 5.16 -8.27
C VAL A 248 -11.26 5.23 -8.59
N ASN A 249 -12.05 5.76 -7.65
CA ASN A 249 -13.49 5.96 -7.84
C ASN A 249 -13.78 7.07 -8.85
N GLN A 250 -13.02 8.17 -8.81
CA GLN A 250 -13.15 9.26 -9.77
C GLN A 250 -12.76 8.84 -11.20
N ALA A 251 -11.78 7.95 -11.33
CA ALA A 251 -11.26 7.49 -12.61
C ALA A 251 -11.88 6.16 -13.08
N ASP A 252 -12.95 5.67 -12.42
CA ASP A 252 -13.59 4.37 -12.68
C ASP A 252 -12.58 3.20 -12.84
N GLY A 253 -11.57 3.16 -11.97
CA GLY A 253 -10.53 2.12 -11.98
C GLY A 253 -9.35 2.36 -12.92
N SER A 254 -9.43 3.35 -13.82
CA SER A 254 -8.36 3.60 -14.80
C SER A 254 -7.10 4.24 -14.19
N ALA A 255 -7.19 4.80 -13.00
CA ALA A 255 -6.08 5.35 -12.25
C ALA A 255 -6.10 4.87 -10.80
N LEU A 256 -4.94 4.43 -10.32
CA LEU A 256 -4.78 3.89 -8.98
C LEU A 256 -3.90 4.79 -8.12
N GLY A 257 -3.99 4.63 -6.81
CA GLY A 257 -3.10 5.24 -5.85
C GLY A 257 -2.07 4.26 -5.27
N HIS A 258 -1.03 4.78 -4.66
CA HIS A 258 0.00 3.96 -4.02
C HIS A 258 0.32 4.55 -2.64
N ALA A 259 0.63 3.69 -1.65
CA ALA A 259 0.97 4.16 -0.31
C ALA A 259 2.36 4.77 -0.28
N LEU A 260 3.36 4.06 -0.83
CA LEU A 260 4.74 4.51 -0.97
C LEU A 260 5.17 4.38 -2.43
N GLY A 261 5.69 5.44 -3.03
CA GLY A 261 6.29 5.44 -4.36
C GLY A 261 7.70 6.06 -4.35
N PRO A 262 8.69 5.43 -3.69
CA PRO A 262 10.03 5.99 -3.58
C PRO A 262 10.90 5.69 -4.81
N THR A 263 11.80 6.61 -5.16
CA THR A 263 13.03 6.30 -5.89
C THR A 263 14.08 5.81 -4.91
N VAL A 264 14.76 4.69 -5.20
CA VAL A 264 15.84 4.15 -4.35
C VAL A 264 17.14 4.09 -5.16
N PRO A 265 18.06 5.05 -4.94
CA PRO A 265 19.31 5.11 -5.69
C PRO A 265 20.17 3.86 -5.49
N ALA A 266 21.04 3.59 -6.46
CA ALA A 266 22.01 2.49 -6.34
C ALA A 266 22.87 2.67 -5.07
N GLY A 267 23.08 1.58 -4.32
CA GLY A 267 23.81 1.62 -3.04
C GLY A 267 23.03 2.21 -1.87
N ARG A 268 21.78 2.65 -2.07
CA ARG A 268 20.86 3.06 -0.99
C ARG A 268 19.85 1.96 -0.68
N ARG A 269 19.17 2.14 0.46
CA ARG A 269 18.19 1.19 0.98
C ARG A 269 16.94 1.91 1.47
N LEU A 270 15.77 1.48 0.99
CA LEU A 270 14.49 1.72 1.65
C LEU A 270 14.35 0.77 2.84
N THR A 271 13.94 1.29 4.00
CA THR A 271 13.62 0.45 5.16
C THR A 271 12.17 0.68 5.59
N VAL A 272 11.38 -0.39 5.66
CA VAL A 272 10.00 -0.37 6.16
C VAL A 272 9.83 -1.45 7.22
N THR A 273 9.63 -1.07 8.46
CA THR A 273 9.55 -1.99 9.59
C THR A 273 8.30 -1.78 10.43
N ASN A 274 7.80 -2.87 11.03
CA ASN A 274 6.73 -2.84 12.04
C ASN A 274 5.50 -2.03 11.60
N SER A 275 5.14 -2.04 10.32
CA SER A 275 4.20 -1.09 9.71
C SER A 275 2.97 -1.75 9.10
N ARG A 276 1.89 -0.97 8.97
CA ARG A 276 0.58 -1.43 8.51
C ARG A 276 0.10 -0.66 7.28
N PHE A 277 -0.49 -1.37 6.32
CA PHE A 277 -1.08 -0.82 5.11
C PHE A 277 -2.50 -1.34 4.92
N GLU A 278 -3.49 -0.45 4.85
CA GLU A 278 -4.90 -0.86 4.75
C GLU A 278 -5.67 -0.02 3.73
N LEU A 279 -6.49 -0.66 2.90
CA LEU A 279 -7.37 0.05 1.95
C LEU A 279 -6.57 0.97 1.00
N ILE A 280 -5.70 0.38 0.22
CA ILE A 280 -4.88 1.08 -0.77
C ILE A 280 -5.39 0.70 -2.16
N SER A 281 -5.82 1.68 -2.96
CA SER A 281 -6.44 1.39 -4.27
C SER A 281 -5.47 0.84 -5.32
N GLY A 282 -4.16 0.91 -5.08
CA GLY A 282 -3.16 0.34 -5.98
C GLY A 282 -2.08 -0.39 -5.20
N ASN A 283 -0.90 0.21 -5.08
CA ASN A 283 0.29 -0.52 -4.61
C ASN A 283 0.65 -0.14 -3.18
N VAL A 284 1.10 -1.11 -2.40
CA VAL A 284 1.72 -0.80 -1.10
C VAL A 284 3.04 -0.07 -1.34
N ILE A 285 3.90 -0.63 -2.20
CA ILE A 285 5.14 0.02 -2.65
C ILE A 285 5.23 0.00 -4.18
N ASP A 286 5.44 1.16 -4.80
CA ASP A 286 5.64 1.32 -6.24
C ASP A 286 7.04 1.87 -6.56
N PHE A 287 7.96 0.98 -6.91
CA PHE A 287 9.31 1.32 -7.38
C PHE A 287 9.35 1.66 -8.89
N SER A 288 8.22 1.93 -9.53
CA SER A 288 8.19 2.25 -10.97
C SER A 288 8.87 3.56 -11.33
N ARG A 289 9.12 4.45 -10.37
CA ARG A 289 9.87 5.68 -10.58
C ARG A 289 11.36 5.53 -10.26
N SER A 290 11.78 4.38 -9.72
CA SER A 290 13.19 4.10 -9.46
C SER A 290 13.92 3.90 -10.78
N ASP A 291 14.83 4.80 -11.06
CA ASP A 291 15.94 4.68 -12.01
C ASP A 291 17.15 3.98 -11.36
N GLY A 292 17.20 3.96 -10.03
CA GLY A 292 18.23 3.33 -9.22
C GLY A 292 18.01 1.83 -8.97
N PHE A 293 19.12 1.09 -9.00
CA PHE A 293 19.25 -0.32 -8.57
C PHE A 293 19.49 -0.39 -7.06
N GLY A 294 18.65 0.28 -6.26
CA GLY A 294 18.75 0.26 -4.81
C GLY A 294 18.29 -1.07 -4.20
N SER A 295 18.30 -1.13 -2.86
CA SER A 295 17.77 -2.26 -2.09
C SER A 295 16.56 -1.86 -1.24
N ALA A 296 15.76 -2.84 -0.81
CA ALA A 296 14.69 -2.63 0.15
C ALA A 296 14.70 -3.70 1.24
N LEU A 297 14.50 -3.28 2.48
CA LEU A 297 14.22 -4.16 3.62
C LEU A 297 12.79 -3.87 4.10
N ILE A 298 11.94 -4.88 4.07
CA ILE A 298 10.54 -4.80 4.52
C ILE A 298 10.33 -5.91 5.53
N GLN A 299 10.09 -5.55 6.78
CA GLN A 299 10.08 -6.51 7.89
C GLN A 299 8.96 -6.24 8.88
N ASN A 300 8.30 -7.31 9.36
CA ASN A 300 7.16 -7.21 10.29
C ASN A 300 6.08 -6.27 9.74
N CYS A 301 5.58 -6.56 8.55
CA CYS A 301 4.55 -5.73 7.90
C CYS A 301 3.24 -6.47 7.72
N PHE A 302 2.14 -5.73 7.88
CA PHE A 302 0.78 -6.23 7.65
C PHE A 302 0.07 -5.37 6.61
N ALA A 303 -0.32 -5.97 5.49
CA ALA A 303 -1.04 -5.31 4.41
C ALA A 303 -2.37 -6.01 4.11
N THR A 304 -3.47 -5.26 4.06
CA THR A 304 -4.79 -5.80 3.74
C THR A 304 -5.66 -4.85 2.92
N GLY A 305 -6.45 -5.37 1.99
CA GLY A 305 -7.31 -4.57 1.13
C GLY A 305 -6.48 -3.73 0.16
N ILE A 306 -5.76 -4.41 -0.72
CA ILE A 306 -4.83 -3.80 -1.69
C ILE A 306 -5.33 -4.04 -3.11
N GLY A 307 -5.37 -2.95 -3.87
CA GLY A 307 -6.01 -2.88 -5.17
C GLY A 307 -5.20 -3.36 -6.37
N ASP A 308 -3.88 -3.10 -6.41
CA ASP A 308 -2.98 -3.59 -7.46
C ASP A 308 -2.02 -4.61 -6.88
N THR A 309 -0.93 -4.22 -6.23
CA THR A 309 0.01 -5.22 -5.73
C THR A 309 0.73 -4.81 -4.46
N PHE A 310 1.33 -5.76 -3.76
CA PHE A 310 2.17 -5.42 -2.62
C PHE A 310 3.40 -4.64 -3.12
N ILE A 311 4.14 -5.19 -4.09
CA ILE A 311 5.30 -4.51 -4.70
C ILE A 311 5.20 -4.52 -6.22
N LYS A 312 5.27 -3.32 -6.81
CA LYS A 312 5.43 -3.10 -8.25
C LYS A 312 6.80 -2.50 -8.53
N GLU A 313 7.52 -3.02 -9.52
CA GLU A 313 8.93 -2.63 -9.72
C GLU A 313 9.41 -2.69 -11.18
N LYS A 314 10.53 -2.00 -11.46
CA LYS A 314 11.21 -1.92 -12.77
C LYS A 314 12.60 -2.56 -12.81
N GLY A 315 13.24 -2.77 -11.66
CA GLY A 315 14.55 -3.42 -11.53
C GLY A 315 15.31 -3.00 -10.27
N MET A 316 14.89 -3.48 -9.09
CA MET A 316 15.66 -3.31 -7.84
C MET A 316 16.89 -4.23 -7.81
N GLN A 317 17.92 -3.92 -7.02
CA GLN A 317 19.03 -4.86 -6.82
C GLN A 317 18.60 -6.03 -5.93
N GLU A 318 18.05 -5.69 -4.76
CA GLU A 318 17.62 -6.67 -3.76
C GLU A 318 16.40 -6.17 -2.98
N VAL A 319 15.44 -7.05 -2.74
CA VAL A 319 14.28 -6.80 -1.89
C VAL A 319 14.16 -7.94 -0.88
N HIS A 320 14.34 -7.63 0.40
CA HIS A 320 14.19 -8.58 1.48
C HIS A 320 12.84 -8.37 2.19
N LEU A 321 12.00 -9.41 2.15
CA LEU A 321 10.71 -9.47 2.84
C LEU A 321 10.80 -10.51 3.96
N SER A 322 10.64 -10.07 5.21
CA SER A 322 10.63 -10.98 6.37
C SER A 322 9.45 -10.72 7.31
N ASN A 323 8.75 -11.79 7.72
CA ASN A 323 7.54 -11.69 8.56
C ASN A 323 6.51 -10.72 7.93
N VAL A 324 6.03 -11.04 6.74
CA VAL A 324 5.10 -10.17 5.97
C VAL A 324 3.78 -10.89 5.76
N PHE A 325 2.70 -10.25 6.19
CA PHE A 325 1.34 -10.66 5.85
C PHE A 325 0.77 -9.74 4.77
N TYR A 326 0.23 -10.32 3.71
CA TYR A 326 -0.44 -9.64 2.61
C TYR A 326 -1.79 -10.29 2.28
N GLN A 327 -2.85 -9.50 2.27
CA GLN A 327 -4.17 -9.88 1.78
C GLN A 327 -4.67 -8.88 0.75
N ALA A 328 -4.78 -9.30 -0.51
CA ALA A 328 -5.19 -8.40 -1.59
C ALA A 328 -6.69 -8.07 -1.48
N HIS A 329 -7.57 -9.04 -1.73
CA HIS A 329 -9.01 -8.84 -1.66
C HIS A 329 -9.56 -8.87 -0.22
N THR A 330 -10.34 -7.84 0.11
CA THR A 330 -11.15 -7.75 1.34
C THR A 330 -12.53 -7.16 1.04
N PRO A 331 -13.59 -7.56 1.77
CA PRO A 331 -14.91 -6.94 1.66
C PRO A 331 -14.90 -5.43 1.92
N GLU A 332 -14.02 -4.97 2.81
CA GLU A 332 -13.88 -3.55 3.14
C GLU A 332 -13.32 -2.74 1.96
N LEU A 333 -12.39 -3.30 1.18
CA LEU A 333 -11.88 -2.64 -0.03
C LEU A 333 -12.97 -2.59 -1.11
N GLU A 334 -13.68 -3.69 -1.35
CA GLU A 334 -14.81 -3.72 -2.30
C GLU A 334 -15.87 -2.67 -1.94
N SER A 335 -16.20 -2.56 -0.65
CA SER A 335 -17.19 -1.59 -0.18
C SER A 335 -16.74 -0.14 -0.32
N ALA A 336 -15.42 0.11 -0.43
CA ALA A 336 -14.86 1.44 -0.57
C ALA A 336 -14.74 1.88 -2.04
N MET A 337 -14.87 0.96 -3.01
CA MET A 337 -14.68 1.23 -4.43
C MET A 337 -15.98 1.17 -5.24
N ASN A 338 -16.04 1.95 -6.31
CA ASN A 338 -17.16 1.90 -7.26
C ASN A 338 -17.10 0.63 -8.12
N GLN A 339 -18.26 0.17 -8.61
CA GLN A 339 -18.36 -1.05 -9.42
C GLN A 339 -17.45 -1.05 -10.66
N GLY A 340 -17.35 0.06 -11.39
CA GLY A 340 -16.47 0.19 -12.55
C GLY A 340 -14.98 0.02 -12.18
N ALA A 341 -14.59 0.55 -11.02
CA ALA A 341 -13.25 0.39 -10.48
C ALA A 341 -12.92 -1.08 -10.16
N ILE A 342 -13.85 -1.76 -9.47
CA ILE A 342 -13.74 -3.18 -9.13
C ILE A 342 -13.53 -4.05 -10.37
N GLU A 343 -14.21 -3.73 -11.48
CA GLU A 343 -14.13 -4.51 -12.71
C GLU A 343 -12.79 -4.36 -13.45
N GLN A 344 -12.23 -3.15 -13.50
CA GLN A 344 -10.92 -2.87 -14.12
C GLN A 344 -9.76 -3.42 -13.29
N GLU A 345 -9.88 -3.40 -11.97
CA GLU A 345 -8.83 -3.78 -11.03
C GLU A 345 -8.58 -5.30 -10.97
N ARG A 346 -9.45 -6.11 -11.60
CA ARG A 346 -9.31 -7.58 -11.70
C ARG A 346 -7.99 -8.04 -12.33
N HIS A 347 -7.21 -7.13 -12.91
CA HIS A 347 -5.89 -7.38 -13.49
C HIS A 347 -4.70 -7.09 -12.56
N GLY A 348 -4.92 -6.38 -11.44
CA GLY A 348 -3.88 -5.85 -10.58
C GLY A 348 -3.48 -6.75 -9.42
N ARG A 349 -4.45 -7.14 -8.58
CA ARG A 349 -4.36 -7.82 -7.25
C ARG A 349 -3.42 -9.02 -7.11
N GLY A 350 -2.12 -8.78 -7.21
CA GLY A 350 -1.03 -9.75 -7.03
C GLY A 350 -0.13 -9.39 -5.86
N PHE A 351 0.80 -10.25 -5.49
CA PHE A 351 1.80 -10.00 -4.47
C PHE A 351 3.02 -9.25 -5.04
N LEU A 352 3.63 -9.76 -6.12
CA LEU A 352 4.80 -9.14 -6.76
C LEU A 352 4.56 -8.96 -8.26
N LYS A 353 4.89 -7.77 -8.79
CA LYS A 353 4.64 -7.43 -10.19
C LYS A 353 5.82 -6.70 -10.83
N GLN A 354 6.40 -7.32 -11.86
CA GLN A 354 7.33 -6.64 -12.75
C GLN A 354 6.58 -5.77 -13.78
N ILE A 355 7.12 -4.59 -14.07
CA ILE A 355 6.77 -3.79 -15.25
C ILE A 355 7.99 -3.53 -16.14
N SER A 356 7.75 -3.06 -17.37
CA SER A 356 8.81 -2.69 -18.31
C SER A 356 9.70 -1.57 -17.74
N GLY A 357 11.01 -1.68 -17.89
CA GLY A 357 11.96 -0.65 -17.43
C GLY A 357 13.41 -1.00 -17.71
N PRO A 358 14.36 -0.07 -17.54
CA PRO A 358 15.79 -0.38 -17.56
C PRO A 358 16.14 -1.23 -16.32
N GLY A 359 16.87 -2.33 -16.49
CA GLY A 359 17.35 -3.10 -15.36
C GLY A 359 17.70 -4.56 -15.63
N ASN A 360 18.68 -5.07 -14.91
CA ASN A 360 19.27 -6.37 -15.18
C ASN A 360 18.58 -7.52 -14.43
N GLY A 361 17.71 -7.25 -13.45
CA GLY A 361 16.97 -8.28 -12.69
C GLY A 361 17.05 -8.06 -11.18
N THR A 362 16.05 -8.55 -10.44
CA THR A 362 15.89 -8.31 -8.99
C THR A 362 16.13 -9.58 -8.20
N THR A 363 16.84 -9.50 -7.06
CA THR A 363 16.91 -10.59 -6.08
C THR A 363 15.87 -10.37 -5.00
N TYR A 364 14.93 -11.30 -4.84
CA TYR A 364 14.01 -11.34 -3.70
C TYR A 364 14.50 -12.34 -2.67
N VAL A 365 14.53 -11.92 -1.40
CA VAL A 365 14.71 -12.81 -0.25
C VAL A 365 13.41 -12.82 0.52
N LEU A 366 12.79 -13.99 0.69
CA LEU A 366 11.44 -14.15 1.23
C LEU A 366 11.45 -15.13 2.41
N GLU A 367 11.22 -14.66 3.63
CA GLU A 367 11.22 -15.49 4.85
C GLU A 367 9.97 -15.19 5.68
N ASN A 368 9.20 -16.21 6.08
CA ASN A 368 7.92 -16.03 6.77
C ASN A 368 6.99 -15.03 6.05
N VAL A 369 6.58 -15.39 4.84
CA VAL A 369 5.69 -14.54 4.04
C VAL A 369 4.36 -15.27 3.86
N GLU A 370 3.24 -14.60 4.14
CA GLU A 370 1.91 -15.05 3.74
C GLU A 370 1.28 -14.04 2.77
N ALA A 371 0.96 -14.48 1.56
CA ALA A 371 0.20 -13.71 0.58
C ALA A 371 -1.11 -14.45 0.26
N ARG A 372 -2.26 -13.77 0.36
CA ARG A 372 -3.55 -14.43 0.12
C ARG A 372 -4.61 -13.58 -0.58
N ASN A 373 -5.63 -14.28 -1.06
CA ASN A 373 -6.86 -13.72 -1.63
C ASN A 373 -6.57 -12.84 -2.87
N MET A 374 -5.86 -13.41 -3.84
CA MET A 374 -5.44 -12.73 -5.07
C MET A 374 -6.39 -13.08 -6.23
N LEU A 375 -6.73 -12.09 -7.06
CA LEU A 375 -7.82 -12.27 -8.04
C LEU A 375 -7.43 -13.11 -9.24
N ARG A 376 -6.15 -13.13 -9.65
CA ARG A 376 -5.69 -13.89 -10.83
C ARG A 376 -4.39 -14.64 -10.57
N ARG A 377 -3.34 -13.92 -10.18
CA ARG A 377 -1.98 -14.46 -10.00
C ARG A 377 -1.29 -13.79 -8.84
N ALA A 378 -0.38 -14.50 -8.20
CA ALA A 378 0.39 -13.95 -7.09
C ALA A 378 1.64 -13.22 -7.57
N VAL A 379 2.41 -13.83 -8.47
CA VAL A 379 3.66 -13.27 -8.96
C VAL A 379 3.68 -13.28 -10.48
N ASN A 380 4.06 -12.15 -11.06
CA ASN A 380 4.05 -11.94 -12.50
C ASN A 380 5.33 -11.24 -12.98
N LEU A 381 6.18 -11.99 -13.67
CA LEU A 381 7.41 -11.54 -14.30
C LEU A 381 7.20 -11.38 -15.80
N ARG A 382 7.64 -10.26 -16.39
CA ARG A 382 7.42 -9.96 -17.80
C ARG A 382 8.56 -9.15 -18.40
N ASN A 383 8.58 -9.08 -19.73
CA ASN A 383 9.34 -8.13 -20.54
C ASN A 383 10.86 -8.36 -20.51
N GLY A 384 11.28 -9.61 -20.67
CA GLY A 384 12.69 -10.00 -20.74
C GLY A 384 13.47 -9.79 -19.45
N LYS A 385 12.80 -9.89 -18.30
CA LYS A 385 13.39 -9.66 -16.97
C LYS A 385 13.59 -10.98 -16.25
N HIS A 386 14.66 -11.08 -15.47
CA HIS A 386 14.87 -12.24 -14.63
C HIS A 386 14.87 -11.86 -13.15
N TRP A 387 14.31 -12.72 -12.31
CA TRP A 387 14.32 -12.56 -10.85
C TRP A 387 15.01 -13.75 -10.20
N ARG A 388 15.87 -13.49 -9.21
CA ARG A 388 16.36 -14.52 -8.30
C ARG A 388 15.45 -14.56 -7.08
N LEU A 389 14.90 -15.72 -6.74
CA LEU A 389 14.00 -15.90 -5.62
C LEU A 389 14.67 -16.81 -4.59
N ARG A 390 14.97 -16.25 -3.41
CA ARG A 390 15.63 -16.95 -2.30
C ARG A 390 14.74 -16.95 -1.07
N GLY A 391 14.92 -17.95 -0.21
CA GLY A 391 14.35 -17.96 1.14
C GLY A 391 13.56 -19.22 1.43
N GLY A 392 12.55 -19.16 2.30
CA GLY A 392 11.79 -20.35 2.69
C GLY A 392 12.56 -21.31 3.63
N ARG A 393 13.78 -20.98 4.05
CA ARG A 393 14.63 -21.85 4.90
C ARG A 393 14.55 -21.48 6.37
N ASN A 394 14.37 -20.19 6.66
CA ASN A 394 14.20 -19.66 8.01
C ASN A 394 12.74 -19.27 8.28
N GLY A 395 11.83 -19.71 7.43
CA GLY A 395 10.39 -19.48 7.54
C GLY A 395 9.71 -19.69 6.19
N PRO A 396 8.59 -20.42 6.10
CA PRO A 396 8.02 -20.78 4.80
C PRO A 396 7.49 -19.56 4.03
N ILE A 397 7.45 -19.70 2.70
CA ILE A 397 6.73 -18.79 1.81
C ILE A 397 5.36 -19.42 1.54
N ARG A 398 4.29 -18.74 1.93
CA ARG A 398 2.92 -19.22 1.78
C ARG A 398 2.10 -18.33 0.88
N ILE A 399 1.49 -18.92 -0.13
CA ILE A 399 0.61 -18.24 -1.08
C ILE A 399 -0.74 -18.97 -1.11
N ARG A 400 -1.84 -18.26 -0.80
CA ARG A 400 -3.18 -18.86 -0.70
C ARG A 400 -4.23 -18.17 -1.54
N ASN A 401 -5.29 -18.89 -1.90
CA ASN A 401 -6.52 -18.33 -2.50
C ASN A 401 -6.21 -17.44 -3.71
N VAL A 402 -5.56 -18.03 -4.71
CA VAL A 402 -5.22 -17.37 -5.97
C VAL A 402 -6.29 -17.74 -6.99
N ASN A 403 -6.61 -16.78 -7.87
CA ASN A 403 -7.67 -16.88 -8.87
C ASN A 403 -9.08 -16.85 -8.29
N MET A 404 -9.34 -15.95 -7.34
CA MET A 404 -10.67 -15.82 -6.75
C MET A 404 -11.76 -15.40 -7.75
N ASN A 405 -11.40 -14.87 -8.93
CA ASN A 405 -12.37 -14.51 -9.96
C ASN A 405 -12.70 -15.65 -10.93
N GLY A 406 -12.10 -16.83 -10.77
CA GLY A 406 -12.37 -18.01 -11.59
C GLY A 406 -11.93 -17.89 -13.05
N SER A 407 -10.85 -17.15 -13.34
CA SER A 407 -10.32 -17.01 -14.70
C SER A 407 -9.64 -18.30 -15.21
N ASP A 408 -9.79 -18.59 -16.50
CA ASP A 408 -9.34 -19.86 -17.11
C ASP A 408 -7.80 -20.05 -17.12
N GLU A 409 -7.03 -18.96 -17.04
CA GLU A 409 -5.56 -18.97 -16.99
C GLU A 409 -5.06 -18.34 -15.69
N SER A 410 -4.80 -19.17 -14.69
CA SER A 410 -4.27 -18.68 -13.42
C SER A 410 -3.19 -19.55 -12.83
N TYR A 411 -2.17 -18.85 -12.35
CA TYR A 411 -0.94 -19.42 -11.86
C TYR A 411 -0.50 -18.66 -10.62
N VAL A 412 0.12 -19.35 -9.67
CA VAL A 412 0.78 -18.66 -8.54
C VAL A 412 1.96 -17.87 -9.07
N TRP A 413 2.87 -18.55 -9.79
CA TRP A 413 4.05 -17.97 -10.42
C TRP A 413 3.89 -18.00 -11.92
N ARG A 414 4.00 -16.83 -12.56
CA ARG A 414 3.92 -16.70 -14.02
C ARG A 414 5.06 -15.85 -14.55
N GLU A 415 5.77 -16.37 -15.54
CA GLU A 415 6.67 -15.58 -16.38
C GLU A 415 6.02 -15.29 -17.74
N SER A 416 6.58 -14.33 -18.48
CA SER A 416 6.20 -14.12 -19.87
C SER A 416 6.69 -15.27 -20.74
N THR A 417 6.07 -15.44 -21.90
CA THR A 417 6.43 -16.49 -22.87
C THR A 417 7.80 -16.30 -23.54
N ASP A 418 8.45 -15.15 -23.33
CA ASP A 418 9.79 -14.89 -23.86
C ASP A 418 10.86 -15.58 -23.00
N PRO A 419 11.88 -16.23 -23.60
CA PRO A 419 12.88 -17.00 -22.87
C PRO A 419 13.81 -16.14 -22.00
N GLN A 420 13.81 -14.82 -22.18
CA GLN A 420 14.55 -13.88 -21.36
C GLN A 420 13.83 -13.59 -20.02
N SER A 421 12.53 -13.87 -19.94
CA SER A 421 11.73 -13.76 -18.72
C SER A 421 11.77 -15.07 -17.95
N TYR A 422 12.51 -15.11 -16.85
CA TYR A 422 12.62 -16.32 -16.04
C TYR A 422 12.90 -16.05 -14.57
N PHE A 423 12.43 -16.95 -13.72
CA PHE A 423 12.81 -17.00 -12.31
C PHE A 423 13.98 -17.99 -12.10
N GLU A 424 14.88 -17.63 -11.20
CA GLU A 424 15.90 -18.52 -10.64
C GLU A 424 15.55 -18.80 -9.18
N PHE A 425 15.02 -19.99 -8.91
CA PHE A 425 14.54 -20.41 -7.60
C PHE A 425 15.67 -21.00 -6.76
N ASP A 426 15.74 -20.58 -5.51
CA ASP A 426 16.55 -21.17 -4.44
C ASP A 426 15.74 -21.09 -3.14
N ILE A 427 14.68 -21.91 -3.09
CA ILE A 427 13.67 -21.87 -2.03
C ILE A 427 13.74 -23.14 -1.18
N GLY A 428 13.74 -22.97 0.14
CA GLY A 428 13.54 -24.07 1.08
C GLY A 428 12.12 -24.60 1.01
N THR A 429 11.21 -23.98 1.77
CA THR A 429 9.80 -24.38 1.84
C THR A 429 8.89 -23.38 1.15
N MET A 430 8.10 -23.88 0.19
CA MET A 430 6.99 -23.16 -0.43
C MET A 430 5.67 -23.87 -0.12
N ILE A 431 4.64 -23.09 0.19
CA ILE A 431 3.30 -23.58 0.51
C ILE A 431 2.29 -22.88 -0.38
N THR A 432 1.52 -23.65 -1.13
CA THR A 432 0.43 -23.15 -1.97
C THR A 432 -0.87 -23.85 -1.63
N ASP A 433 -1.92 -23.07 -1.36
CA ASP A 433 -3.23 -23.58 -0.94
C ASP A 433 -4.39 -22.80 -1.59
N GLY A 434 -5.49 -23.48 -1.92
CA GLY A 434 -6.70 -22.84 -2.46
C GLY A 434 -6.49 -22.16 -3.82
N VAL A 435 -5.63 -22.70 -4.67
CA VAL A 435 -5.33 -22.13 -6.00
C VAL A 435 -6.30 -22.72 -7.03
N GLN A 436 -7.20 -21.89 -7.58
CA GLN A 436 -8.00 -22.31 -8.73
C GLN A 436 -7.17 -22.21 -10.00
N GLY A 437 -6.21 -23.11 -10.18
CA GLY A 437 -5.22 -23.06 -11.24
C GLY A 437 -3.97 -23.87 -10.91
N LEU A 438 -2.90 -23.60 -11.64
CA LEU A 438 -1.64 -24.31 -11.49
C LEU A 438 -0.66 -23.52 -10.60
N VAL A 439 0.35 -24.19 -10.04
CA VAL A 439 1.37 -23.48 -9.25
C VAL A 439 2.28 -22.64 -10.16
N PHE A 440 2.78 -23.23 -11.25
CA PHE A 440 3.78 -22.62 -12.13
C PHE A 440 3.31 -22.52 -13.59
N ASP A 441 3.57 -21.37 -14.20
CA ASP A 441 3.69 -21.15 -15.65
C ASP A 441 5.08 -20.55 -15.90
N CYS A 442 6.08 -21.42 -15.84
CA CYS A 442 7.49 -21.06 -15.76
C CYS A 442 8.38 -21.93 -16.67
N PRO A 443 8.12 -22.00 -18.00
CA PRO A 443 8.83 -22.90 -18.92
C PRO A 443 10.35 -22.66 -19.05
N SER A 444 10.82 -21.45 -18.80
CA SER A 444 12.22 -21.01 -18.91
C SER A 444 12.92 -20.89 -17.56
N SER A 445 12.15 -20.92 -16.47
CA SER A 445 12.68 -20.87 -15.11
C SER A 445 13.51 -22.09 -14.75
N ARG A 446 14.36 -21.92 -13.74
CA ARG A 446 15.30 -22.92 -13.24
C ARG A 446 15.51 -22.80 -11.74
N GLY A 447 16.17 -23.78 -11.16
CA GLY A 447 16.61 -23.76 -9.76
C GLY A 447 15.92 -24.82 -8.92
N VAL A 448 15.83 -24.60 -7.61
CA VAL A 448 15.36 -25.61 -6.66
C VAL A 448 14.29 -25.05 -5.73
N VAL A 449 13.27 -25.87 -5.49
CA VAL A 449 12.36 -25.78 -4.34
C VAL A 449 12.55 -27.04 -3.51
N ASP A 450 13.18 -26.94 -2.33
CA ASP A 450 13.53 -28.10 -1.51
C ASP A 450 12.26 -28.85 -1.08
N THR A 451 11.21 -28.13 -0.70
CA THR A 451 9.92 -28.68 -0.29
C THR A 451 8.75 -27.84 -0.78
N LEU A 452 7.83 -28.46 -1.53
CA LEU A 452 6.57 -27.86 -1.99
C LEU A 452 5.37 -28.52 -1.31
N TYR A 453 4.64 -27.77 -0.51
CA TYR A 453 3.31 -28.15 -0.03
C TYR A 453 2.24 -27.60 -0.97
N GLN A 454 1.48 -28.50 -1.57
CA GLN A 454 0.46 -28.19 -2.57
C GLN A 454 -0.90 -28.72 -2.10
N GLN A 455 -1.84 -27.82 -1.84
CA GLN A 455 -3.20 -28.17 -1.43
C GLN A 455 -4.24 -27.43 -2.27
N HIS A 456 -5.34 -28.11 -2.60
CA HIS A 456 -6.47 -27.52 -3.33
C HIS A 456 -6.05 -26.71 -4.57
N THR A 457 -5.11 -27.27 -5.34
CA THR A 457 -4.62 -26.72 -6.61
C THR A 457 -5.03 -27.62 -7.77
N SER A 458 -5.19 -27.10 -8.98
CA SER A 458 -5.44 -27.92 -10.19
C SER A 458 -4.22 -28.75 -10.60
N GLY A 459 -3.03 -28.43 -10.10
CA GLY A 459 -1.78 -29.14 -10.38
C GLY A 459 -0.56 -28.24 -10.30
N ILE A 460 0.58 -28.77 -10.68
CA ILE A 460 1.87 -28.07 -10.57
C ILE A 460 2.14 -27.13 -11.76
N GLY A 461 1.71 -27.51 -12.96
CA GLY A 461 1.90 -26.72 -14.18
C GLY A 461 3.28 -26.86 -14.82
N SER A 462 3.69 -25.85 -15.57
CA SER A 462 4.96 -25.83 -16.30
C SER A 462 6.06 -25.30 -15.39
N THR A 463 7.03 -26.16 -15.03
CA THR A 463 8.12 -25.83 -14.12
C THR A 463 9.43 -25.52 -14.83
N GLY A 464 9.52 -25.69 -16.15
CA GLY A 464 10.78 -25.54 -16.87
C GLY A 464 11.86 -26.49 -16.35
N ARG A 465 12.94 -25.93 -15.78
CA ARG A 465 14.04 -26.66 -15.11
C ARG A 465 14.05 -26.44 -13.60
N ILE A 466 12.91 -26.14 -12.99
CA ILE A 466 12.79 -26.07 -11.53
C ILE A 466 12.72 -27.50 -10.98
N GLU A 467 13.68 -27.86 -10.15
CA GLU A 467 13.72 -29.11 -9.40
C GLU A 467 12.90 -28.97 -8.12
N ILE A 468 12.10 -30.00 -7.79
CA ILE A 468 11.27 -30.02 -6.59
C ILE A 468 11.69 -31.24 -5.78
N GLY A 469 12.38 -31.01 -4.67
CA GLY A 469 13.00 -32.07 -3.87
C GLY A 469 11.96 -33.00 -3.25
N SER A 470 10.99 -32.41 -2.53
CA SER A 470 9.82 -33.12 -2.01
C SER A 470 8.53 -32.38 -2.33
N GLN A 471 7.49 -33.13 -2.70
CA GLN A 471 6.16 -32.60 -2.96
C GLN A 471 5.15 -33.28 -2.02
N HIS A 472 4.45 -32.47 -1.24
CA HIS A 472 3.43 -32.95 -0.31
C HIS A 472 2.05 -32.46 -0.73
N GLN A 473 1.16 -33.41 -1.01
CA GLN A 473 -0.26 -33.15 -1.20
C GLN A 473 -0.98 -33.55 0.09
N ARG A 474 -1.79 -32.65 0.65
CA ARG A 474 -2.65 -32.89 1.84
C ARG A 474 -1.95 -33.00 3.22
N ALA A 475 -0.65 -32.66 3.32
CA ALA A 475 0.03 -32.57 4.62
C ALA A 475 -0.28 -31.24 5.31
N ALA A 476 -0.46 -31.22 6.64
CA ALA A 476 -0.72 -29.98 7.39
C ALA A 476 0.38 -28.94 7.07
N PRO A 477 0.01 -27.79 6.48
CA PRO A 477 1.00 -26.81 6.06
C PRO A 477 1.67 -26.19 7.28
N MET A 478 2.98 -25.94 7.18
CA MET A 478 3.66 -25.08 8.15
C MET A 478 3.07 -23.66 8.08
N GLU A 479 2.88 -23.03 9.23
CA GLU A 479 2.36 -21.68 9.31
C GLU A 479 3.53 -20.69 9.35
N PRO A 480 3.61 -19.70 8.43
CA PRO A 480 4.66 -18.69 8.50
C PRO A 480 4.45 -17.80 9.74
N ASN A 481 5.53 -17.39 10.38
CA ASN A 481 5.48 -16.43 11.48
C ASN A 481 5.28 -15.00 10.94
N VAL A 482 4.02 -14.65 10.67
CA VAL A 482 3.65 -13.32 10.16
C VAL A 482 2.98 -12.49 11.26
N PRO A 483 3.17 -11.17 11.27
CA PRO A 483 2.58 -10.31 12.28
C PRO A 483 1.05 -10.36 12.20
N SER A 484 0.41 -10.37 13.36
CA SER A 484 -1.02 -10.07 13.43
C SER A 484 -1.25 -8.60 13.14
N ARG A 485 -2.47 -8.26 12.71
CA ARG A 485 -2.87 -6.87 12.47
C ARG A 485 -2.49 -5.95 13.63
N ASN A 486 -2.76 -6.35 14.87
CA ASN A 486 -2.57 -5.51 16.06
C ASN A 486 -1.11 -5.44 16.56
N ALA A 487 -0.21 -6.29 16.05
CA ALA A 487 1.18 -6.33 16.46
C ALA A 487 2.07 -5.28 15.75
N VAL A 488 1.59 -4.68 14.66
CA VAL A 488 2.37 -3.78 13.81
C VAL A 488 1.55 -2.56 13.38
N GLY A 489 2.26 -1.47 13.08
CA GLY A 489 1.70 -0.15 12.88
C GLY A 489 0.93 0.33 14.11
N ILE A 490 0.15 1.38 13.92
CA ILE A 490 -0.68 1.95 14.96
C ILE A 490 -2.13 1.54 14.70
N ASN A 491 -2.79 1.03 15.73
CA ASN A 491 -4.19 0.61 15.63
C ASN A 491 -5.07 1.79 15.20
N PRO A 492 -5.98 1.61 14.24
CA PRO A 492 -6.86 2.70 13.86
C PRO A 492 -7.80 3.08 15.00
N LEU A 493 -8.08 4.38 15.11
CA LEU A 493 -9.01 4.94 16.08
C LEU A 493 -10.36 4.20 16.05
N PRO A 494 -10.92 3.84 17.21
CA PRO A 494 -12.21 3.15 17.29
C PRO A 494 -13.32 4.00 16.66
N VAL A 495 -14.27 3.33 16.00
CA VAL A 495 -15.39 3.96 15.27
C VAL A 495 -16.26 4.84 16.19
N SER A 496 -16.22 4.62 17.51
CA SER A 496 -16.91 5.42 18.52
C SER A 496 -16.47 6.88 18.59
N ASP A 497 -15.25 7.21 18.18
CA ASP A 497 -14.75 8.60 18.18
C ASP A 497 -15.15 9.39 16.93
N ARG A 498 -15.67 8.74 15.88
CA ARG A 498 -16.23 9.45 14.72
C ARG A 498 -17.54 10.17 15.02
N ARG A 499 -18.25 9.78 16.09
CA ARG A 499 -19.53 10.41 16.49
C ARG A 499 -19.37 11.49 17.57
N GLN A 500 -18.27 11.53 18.32
CA GLN A 500 -17.96 12.67 19.20
C GLN A 500 -17.27 13.83 18.48
N LEU A 501 -16.85 13.61 17.22
CA LEU A 501 -16.30 14.65 16.32
C LEU A 501 -17.36 15.33 15.42
N ARG A 502 -18.64 15.11 15.71
CA ARG A 502 -19.77 15.85 15.11
C ARG A 502 -20.66 16.38 16.24
N THR A 503 -20.19 17.39 16.96
CA THR A 503 -20.98 18.44 17.65
C THR A 503 -20.08 19.19 18.63
N LYS A 504 -19.59 20.36 18.22
CA LYS A 504 -20.04 21.67 18.71
C LYS A 504 -19.56 22.74 17.75
#